data_AF-A0A841T922-F1
#
_entry.id   AF-A0A841T922-F1
#
_cell.length_a   1.000
_cell.length_b   1.000
_cell.length_c   1.000
_cell.angle_alpha   90.00
_cell.angle_beta   90.00
_cell.angle_gamma   90.00
#
_symmetry.space_group_name_H-M   'P 1'
#
loop_
_entity.id
_entity.type
_entity.pdbx_description
1 polymer ?
#
loop_
_entity_poly.entity_id
_entity_poly.type
_entity_poly.pdbx_seq_one_letter_code
_entity_poly.pdbx_strand_id
1 'polypeptide(L)'
;MIETANTIPFRGRQVSLRFRARKGADYSQSQSVLTAAVRSGTDVDGTFSNSGGSINGEVTLGSTSVVLTTNWQDFEVSCNAVPANANLLSAKFETRSGANEFTGVAGANDYVEIELVGLNAGDVALPVQPRSYGEELALCQRYYEKSYNIDTSPGTITAGGVLKWESTGSSYSGFMVQYKVTKRINPTFVIYSPNTGTPNNIFDQNTGADLTAAAEVAQSCTRILVVNIITNTGDFLSAHWTADAEL
;
A
#
# COMPACT_ATOMS: atom_id res chain seq x y z
N MET A 1 9.49 -3.94 0.37
CA MET A 1 8.94 -5.07 -0.40
C MET A 1 7.99 -4.51 -1.45
N ILE A 2 8.03 -5.07 -2.66
CA ILE A 2 7.14 -4.76 -3.78
C ILE A 2 6.19 -5.94 -3.94
N GLU A 3 4.89 -5.68 -3.94
CA GLU A 3 3.83 -6.70 -4.08
C GLU A 3 3.90 -7.46 -5.40
N THR A 4 3.22 -8.61 -5.46
CA THR A 4 3.30 -9.52 -6.61
C THR A 4 2.91 -8.87 -7.93
N ALA A 5 1.79 -8.15 -7.95
CA ALA A 5 1.32 -7.45 -9.14
C ALA A 5 2.31 -6.39 -9.66
N ASN A 6 3.06 -5.74 -8.76
CA ASN A 6 4.05 -4.72 -9.15
C ASN A 6 5.41 -5.36 -9.48
N THR A 7 5.63 -6.62 -9.12
CA THR A 7 6.83 -7.39 -9.46
C THR A 7 6.75 -7.97 -10.87
N ILE A 8 5.56 -8.40 -11.32
CA ILE A 8 5.35 -9.03 -12.64
C ILE A 8 5.94 -8.22 -13.81
N PRO A 9 5.78 -6.88 -13.90
CA PRO A 9 6.32 -6.09 -14.99
C PRO A 9 7.86 -6.10 -15.11
N PHE A 10 8.56 -6.45 -14.03
CA PHE A 10 10.02 -6.51 -14.00
C PHE A 10 10.59 -7.88 -14.40
N ARG A 11 9.77 -8.92 -14.48
CA ARG A 11 10.22 -10.29 -14.82
C ARG A 11 10.95 -10.33 -16.16
N GLY A 12 12.10 -11.00 -16.16
CA GLY A 12 12.96 -11.15 -17.34
C GLY A 12 13.73 -9.89 -17.72
N ARG A 13 13.58 -8.77 -16.99
CA ARG A 13 14.30 -7.51 -17.23
C ARG A 13 15.39 -7.33 -16.19
N GLN A 14 16.54 -6.79 -16.61
CA GLN A 14 17.51 -6.23 -15.67
C GLN A 14 16.89 -5.07 -14.92
N VAL A 15 17.36 -4.85 -13.70
CA VAL A 15 16.89 -3.76 -12.84
C VAL A 15 18.07 -3.05 -12.21
N SER A 16 17.83 -1.81 -11.81
CA SER A 16 18.81 -0.96 -11.14
C SER A 16 18.14 -0.27 -9.97
N LEU A 17 18.81 -0.27 -8.82
CA LEU A 17 18.35 0.45 -7.62
C LEU A 17 19.21 1.69 -7.46
N ARG A 18 18.58 2.84 -7.27
CA ARG A 18 19.24 4.04 -6.73
C ARG A 18 18.69 4.39 -5.37
N PHE A 19 19.54 5.03 -4.58
CA PHE A 19 19.16 5.61 -3.31
C PHE A 19 20.16 6.68 -2.92
N ARG A 20 19.75 7.55 -1.99
CA ARG A 20 20.63 8.54 -1.38
C ARG A 20 20.72 8.23 0.10
N ALA A 21 21.93 8.23 0.66
CA ALA A 21 22.14 7.90 2.07
C ALA A 21 23.23 8.74 2.72
N ARG A 22 23.13 8.86 4.05
CA ARG A 22 24.16 9.42 4.93
C ARG A 22 24.12 8.76 6.30
N LYS A 23 25.16 8.97 7.10
CA LYS A 23 25.23 8.52 8.50
C LYS A 23 25.25 9.69 9.47
N GLY A 24 24.89 9.43 10.72
CA GLY A 24 25.20 10.32 11.84
C GLY A 24 26.71 10.52 12.02
N ALA A 25 27.10 11.65 12.63
CA ALA A 25 28.50 11.97 12.88
C ALA A 25 29.22 10.83 13.63
N ASP A 26 28.56 10.30 14.67
CA ASP A 26 29.10 9.29 15.58
C ASP A 26 28.58 7.88 15.31
N TYR A 27 28.16 7.59 14.07
CA TYR A 27 27.65 6.27 13.66
C TYR A 27 28.62 5.14 14.07
N SER A 28 28.14 4.19 14.89
CA SER A 28 29.04 3.30 15.65
C SER A 28 29.47 2.04 14.92
N GLN A 29 28.97 1.81 13.71
CA GLN A 29 29.38 0.66 12.91
C GLN A 29 30.83 0.84 12.43
N SER A 30 31.66 -0.17 12.70
CA SER A 30 33.12 -0.10 12.61
C SER A 30 33.70 0.36 11.26
N GLN A 31 32.95 0.24 10.16
CA GLN A 31 33.40 0.63 8.83
C GLN A 31 32.52 1.71 8.17
N SER A 32 31.49 2.20 8.86
CA SER A 32 30.46 3.08 8.29
C SER A 32 29.82 2.54 7.00
N VAL A 33 29.74 1.22 6.82
CA VAL A 33 29.26 0.57 5.60
C VAL A 33 27.76 0.38 5.63
N LEU A 34 27.08 0.74 4.53
CA LEU A 34 25.72 0.32 4.23
C LEU A 34 25.76 -0.63 3.03
N THR A 35 25.17 -1.81 3.18
CA THR A 35 24.99 -2.76 2.07
C THR A 35 23.57 -2.64 1.54
N ALA A 36 23.45 -2.23 0.29
CA ALA A 36 22.17 -2.21 -0.43
C ALA A 36 22.12 -3.40 -1.39
N ALA A 37 21.00 -4.12 -1.43
CA ALA A 37 20.80 -5.25 -2.32
C ALA A 37 19.38 -5.29 -2.87
N VAL A 38 19.22 -5.81 -4.08
CA VAL A 38 17.90 -6.16 -4.62
C VAL A 38 17.74 -7.66 -4.56
N ARG A 39 16.63 -8.12 -4.01
CA ARG A 39 16.31 -9.54 -3.85
C ARG A 39 14.96 -9.85 -4.48
N SER A 40 14.81 -11.05 -5.01
CA SER A 40 13.54 -11.58 -5.51
C SER A 40 13.19 -12.90 -4.82
N GLY A 41 11.92 -13.29 -4.86
CA GLY A 41 11.48 -14.63 -4.47
C GLY A 41 10.19 -15.06 -5.15
N THR A 42 9.79 -16.30 -4.92
CA THR A 42 8.66 -16.94 -5.61
C THR A 42 7.38 -17.02 -4.79
N ASP A 43 7.41 -16.65 -3.51
CA ASP A 43 6.20 -16.61 -2.69
C ASP A 43 5.24 -15.52 -3.16
N VAL A 44 3.94 -15.71 -2.95
CA VAL A 44 2.95 -14.67 -3.22
C VAL A 44 2.83 -13.80 -1.97
N ASP A 45 3.20 -12.52 -2.09
CA ASP A 45 3.09 -11.52 -1.01
C ASP A 45 3.72 -11.93 0.34
N GLY A 46 4.73 -12.80 0.31
CA GLY A 46 5.53 -13.24 1.46
C GLY A 46 6.57 -12.22 1.95
N THR A 47 7.07 -12.40 3.17
CA THR A 47 7.94 -11.45 3.86
C THR A 47 9.42 -11.83 3.76
N PHE A 48 10.25 -10.92 3.24
CA PHE A 48 11.71 -11.07 3.29
C PHE A 48 12.23 -10.86 4.72
N SER A 49 13.00 -11.82 5.23
CA SER A 49 13.78 -11.62 6.46
C SER A 49 15.12 -10.95 6.14
N ASN A 50 15.65 -10.21 7.12
CA ASN A 50 16.95 -9.58 6.98
C ASN A 50 18.09 -10.62 6.87
N SER A 51 17.93 -11.79 7.52
CA SER A 51 18.91 -12.88 7.56
C SER A 51 18.92 -13.81 6.33
N GLY A 52 18.00 -13.60 5.37
CA GLY A 52 17.81 -14.50 4.22
C GLY A 52 17.09 -15.80 4.56
N GLY A 53 16.67 -16.54 3.53
CA GLY A 53 16.03 -17.86 3.63
C GLY A 53 14.58 -17.85 4.09
N SER A 54 13.93 -16.68 4.19
CA SER A 54 12.55 -16.55 4.69
C SER A 54 11.47 -16.67 3.61
N ILE A 55 11.87 -16.78 2.34
CA ILE A 55 10.94 -16.97 1.22
C ILE A 55 11.47 -18.03 0.27
N ASN A 56 10.56 -18.76 -0.39
CA ASN A 56 10.96 -19.75 -1.38
C ASN A 56 11.60 -19.08 -2.61
N GLY A 57 12.60 -19.76 -3.18
CA GLY A 57 13.26 -19.33 -4.41
C GLY A 57 13.95 -17.97 -4.29
N GLU A 58 14.43 -17.61 -3.09
CA GLU A 58 15.10 -16.33 -2.87
C GLU A 58 16.38 -16.20 -3.71
N VAL A 59 16.51 -15.09 -4.44
CA VAL A 59 17.68 -14.78 -5.26
C VAL A 59 18.10 -13.33 -4.99
N THR A 60 19.38 -13.10 -4.70
CA THR A 60 19.95 -11.74 -4.72
C THR A 60 20.33 -11.39 -6.15
N LEU A 61 19.71 -10.35 -6.70
CA LEU A 61 19.91 -9.91 -8.08
C LEU A 61 21.16 -9.05 -8.23
N GLY A 62 21.48 -8.27 -7.20
CA GLY A 62 22.66 -7.41 -7.14
C GLY A 62 22.84 -6.84 -5.73
N SER A 63 24.07 -6.49 -5.39
CA SER A 63 24.39 -5.86 -4.11
C SER A 63 25.61 -4.95 -4.22
N THR A 64 25.59 -3.83 -3.51
CA THR A 64 26.72 -2.90 -3.37
C THR A 64 26.90 -2.56 -1.89
N SER A 65 28.13 -2.59 -1.40
CA SER A 65 28.49 -2.08 -0.08
C SER A 65 29.18 -0.72 -0.24
N VAL A 66 28.70 0.29 0.46
CA VAL A 66 29.17 1.67 0.36
C VAL A 66 29.54 2.22 1.72
N VAL A 67 30.62 3.01 1.80
CA VAL A 67 31.02 3.70 3.03
C VAL A 67 30.30 5.04 3.09
N LEU A 68 29.48 5.23 4.11
CA LEU A 68 28.69 6.43 4.35
C LEU A 68 29.54 7.54 4.95
N THR A 69 29.22 8.77 4.56
CA THR A 69 29.71 10.00 5.18
C THR A 69 28.56 10.75 5.85
N THR A 70 28.88 11.84 6.54
CA THR A 70 27.88 12.75 7.13
C THR A 70 27.16 13.60 6.08
N ASN A 71 27.75 13.71 4.89
CA ASN A 71 27.12 14.36 3.74
C ASN A 71 26.27 13.34 2.98
N TRP A 72 25.21 13.84 2.37
CA TRP A 72 24.39 13.03 1.48
C TRP A 72 25.19 12.56 0.26
N GLN A 73 25.09 11.27 -0.04
CA GLN A 73 25.72 10.62 -1.17
C GLN A 73 24.68 9.83 -1.96
N ASP A 74 24.77 9.89 -3.28
CA ASP A 74 23.96 9.10 -4.20
C ASP A 74 24.67 7.79 -4.54
N PHE A 75 23.93 6.69 -4.53
CA PHE A 75 24.44 5.34 -4.75
C PHE A 75 23.57 4.56 -5.72
N GLU A 76 24.19 3.57 -6.37
CA GLU A 76 23.54 2.69 -7.34
C GLU A 76 23.90 1.21 -7.08
N VAL A 77 22.93 0.34 -7.34
CA VAL A 77 23.11 -1.12 -7.38
C VAL A 77 22.64 -1.61 -8.75
N SER A 78 23.60 -2.04 -9.57
CA SER A 78 23.31 -2.75 -10.82
C SER A 78 22.93 -4.19 -10.49
N CYS A 79 21.82 -4.68 -11.06
CA CYS A 79 21.29 -6.00 -10.76
C CYS A 79 21.09 -6.83 -12.03
N ASN A 80 21.15 -8.15 -11.85
CA ASN A 80 20.78 -9.11 -12.87
C ASN A 80 19.29 -9.07 -13.19
N ALA A 81 18.91 -9.78 -14.25
CA ALA A 81 17.52 -9.92 -14.65
C ALA A 81 16.68 -10.57 -13.54
N VAL A 82 15.49 -10.00 -13.28
CA VAL A 82 14.52 -10.59 -12.36
C VAL A 82 14.06 -11.95 -12.91
N PRO A 83 14.09 -13.04 -12.13
CA PRO A 83 13.64 -14.35 -12.58
C PRO A 83 12.20 -14.33 -13.12
N ALA A 84 11.94 -15.10 -14.17
CA ALA A 84 10.63 -15.13 -14.84
C ALA A 84 9.48 -15.61 -13.93
N ASN A 85 9.79 -16.34 -12.86
CA ASN A 85 8.86 -16.83 -11.86
C ASN A 85 8.86 -15.99 -10.56
N ALA A 86 9.55 -14.85 -10.51
CA ALA A 86 9.59 -14.01 -9.32
C ALA A 86 8.22 -13.40 -9.02
N ASN A 87 7.65 -13.71 -7.87
CA ASN A 87 6.42 -13.13 -7.36
C ASN A 87 6.69 -11.99 -6.38
N LEU A 88 7.92 -11.80 -5.92
CA LEU A 88 8.27 -10.75 -4.97
C LEU A 88 9.59 -10.09 -5.35
N LEU A 89 9.68 -8.79 -5.09
CA LEU A 89 10.91 -8.01 -5.16
C LEU A 89 11.10 -7.21 -3.86
N SER A 90 12.34 -7.00 -3.46
CA SER A 90 12.65 -6.14 -2.32
C SER A 90 13.98 -5.42 -2.51
N ALA A 91 14.00 -4.15 -2.12
CA ALA A 91 15.24 -3.44 -1.81
C ALA A 91 15.57 -3.68 -0.33
N LYS A 92 16.73 -4.30 -0.08
CA LYS A 92 17.28 -4.56 1.25
C LYS A 92 18.36 -3.53 1.54
N PHE A 93 18.31 -2.94 2.73
CA PHE A 93 19.35 -2.09 3.28
C PHE A 93 19.85 -2.72 4.59
N GLU A 94 21.14 -2.99 4.66
CA GLU A 94 21.75 -3.70 5.79
C GLU A 94 22.96 -2.95 6.29
N THR A 95 22.90 -2.56 7.56
CA THR A 95 23.96 -1.89 8.29
C THR A 95 24.89 -2.88 9.01
N ARG A 96 24.55 -4.17 9.04
CA ARG A 96 25.37 -5.24 9.63
C ARG A 96 25.51 -6.38 8.64
N SER A 97 26.67 -6.49 8.00
CA SER A 97 27.00 -7.59 7.09
C SER A 97 28.41 -8.09 7.38
N GLY A 98 28.59 -9.39 7.61
CA GLY A 98 29.90 -9.97 7.90
C GLY A 98 30.54 -9.39 9.16
N ALA A 99 31.75 -8.84 9.03
CA ALA A 99 32.56 -8.28 10.14
C ALA A 99 32.14 -6.85 10.57
N ASN A 100 31.08 -6.29 9.98
CA ASN A 100 30.61 -4.94 10.25
C ASN A 100 29.78 -4.90 11.52
N GLU A 101 30.43 -4.74 12.67
CA GLU A 101 29.79 -4.70 13.98
C GLU A 101 29.60 -3.28 14.52
N PHE A 102 28.53 -3.08 15.28
CA PHE A 102 28.30 -1.87 16.04
C PHE A 102 29.16 -1.89 17.28
N THR A 103 30.01 -0.89 17.44
CA THR A 103 30.93 -0.79 18.57
C THR A 103 30.23 -0.27 19.84
N GLY A 104 29.02 0.30 19.70
CA GLY A 104 28.27 0.85 20.82
C GLY A 104 28.87 2.12 21.42
N VAL A 105 29.77 2.79 20.69
CA VAL A 105 30.49 4.00 21.14
C VAL A 105 29.86 5.28 20.57
N ALA A 106 28.77 5.18 19.82
CA ALA A 106 28.00 6.36 19.41
C ALA A 106 27.50 7.13 20.65
N GLY A 107 27.48 8.46 20.56
CA GLY A 107 26.76 9.29 21.52
C GLY A 107 25.24 9.11 21.40
N ALA A 108 24.47 10.18 21.58
CA ALA A 108 23.00 10.11 21.53
C ALA A 108 22.41 9.72 20.14
N ASN A 109 23.21 9.77 19.07
CA ASN A 109 22.74 9.72 17.69
C ASN A 109 23.48 8.64 16.86
N ASP A 110 22.98 7.40 16.91
CA ASP A 110 23.46 6.29 16.06
C ASP A 110 22.43 5.99 14.96
N TYR A 111 22.59 6.60 13.78
CA TYR A 111 21.61 6.47 12.71
C TYR A 111 22.22 6.47 11.32
N VAL A 112 21.46 5.89 10.40
CA VAL A 112 21.60 6.04 8.95
C VAL A 112 20.29 6.60 8.44
N GLU A 113 20.37 7.56 7.53
CA GLU A 113 19.22 8.10 6.80
C GLU A 113 19.31 7.66 5.34
N ILE A 114 18.16 7.29 4.78
CA ILE A 114 18.02 6.83 3.40
C ILE A 114 16.82 7.56 2.80
N GLU A 115 17.02 8.18 1.65
CA GLU A 115 15.98 8.87 0.89
C GLU A 115 16.07 8.54 -0.61
N LEU A 116 15.06 8.97 -1.36
CA LEU A 116 15.03 8.87 -2.83
C LEU A 116 15.36 7.47 -3.35
N VAL A 117 14.69 6.47 -2.76
CA VAL A 117 14.84 5.07 -3.17
C VAL A 117 13.99 4.82 -4.43
N GLY A 118 14.64 4.41 -5.52
CA GLY A 118 13.97 4.12 -6.79
C GLY A 118 14.49 2.84 -7.43
N LEU A 119 13.59 1.94 -7.82
CA LEU A 119 13.90 0.74 -8.58
C LEU A 119 13.43 0.95 -10.03
N ASN A 120 14.37 0.91 -10.97
CA ASN A 120 14.11 1.13 -12.39
C ASN A 120 14.33 -0.17 -13.17
N ALA A 121 13.56 -0.37 -14.24
CA ALA A 121 13.86 -1.39 -15.23
C ALA A 121 14.99 -0.91 -16.15
N GLY A 122 15.96 -1.78 -16.43
CA GLY A 122 17.18 -1.46 -17.16
C GLY A 122 18.43 -1.58 -16.28
N ASP A 123 19.57 -1.54 -16.95
CA ASP A 123 20.92 -1.61 -16.38
C ASP A 123 21.43 -0.28 -15.81
N VAL A 124 20.71 0.82 -16.06
CA VAL A 124 21.08 2.19 -15.63
C VAL A 124 20.03 2.76 -14.68
N ALA A 125 20.46 3.25 -13.52
CA ALA A 125 19.56 3.88 -12.56
C ALA A 125 19.16 5.31 -12.94
N LEU A 126 17.91 5.46 -13.38
CA LEU A 126 17.30 6.76 -13.69
C LEU A 126 16.98 7.59 -12.46
N PRO A 127 17.00 8.93 -12.56
CA PRO A 127 16.16 9.88 -11.83
C PRO A 127 15.12 9.33 -10.87
N VAL A 128 15.17 9.48 -9.53
CA VAL A 128 13.90 9.34 -8.78
C VAL A 128 13.06 10.56 -9.12
N GLN A 129 12.03 10.34 -9.94
CA GLN A 129 11.09 11.38 -10.30
C GLN A 129 9.99 11.45 -9.23
N PRO A 130 9.61 12.65 -8.78
CA PRO A 130 8.40 12.80 -7.99
C PRO A 130 7.22 12.30 -8.81
N ARG A 131 6.37 11.49 -8.20
CA ARG A 131 5.13 11.06 -8.83
C ARG A 131 4.19 12.25 -8.93
N SER A 132 3.43 12.31 -10.01
CA SER A 132 2.35 13.27 -10.09
C SER A 132 1.28 12.96 -9.04
N TYR A 133 0.54 13.97 -8.61
CA TYR A 133 -0.58 13.79 -7.68
C TYR A 133 -1.58 12.73 -8.17
N GLY A 134 -1.83 12.65 -9.48
CA GLY A 134 -2.73 11.64 -10.06
C GLY A 134 -2.22 10.21 -9.90
N GLU A 135 -0.91 9.98 -10.03
CA GLU A 135 -0.30 8.67 -9.82
C GLU A 135 -0.31 8.28 -8.34
N GLU A 136 0.00 9.20 -7.44
CA GLU A 136 -0.11 8.98 -6.00
C GLU A 136 -1.54 8.67 -5.60
N LEU A 137 -2.51 9.44 -6.11
CA LEU A 137 -3.92 9.20 -5.83
C LEU A 137 -4.38 7.83 -6.34
N ALA A 138 -3.97 7.42 -7.54
CA ALA A 138 -4.31 6.09 -8.07
C ALA A 138 -3.70 4.96 -7.23
N LEU A 139 -2.46 5.15 -6.73
CA LEU A 139 -1.83 4.20 -5.83
C LEU A 139 -2.54 4.16 -4.47
N CYS A 140 -2.84 5.31 -3.87
CA CYS A 140 -3.62 5.38 -2.63
C CYS A 140 -4.99 4.73 -2.80
N GLN A 141 -5.69 4.98 -3.93
CA GLN A 141 -6.98 4.38 -4.24
C GLN A 141 -6.94 2.86 -4.38
N ARG A 142 -5.79 2.26 -4.67
CA ARG A 142 -5.62 0.81 -4.67
C ARG A 142 -5.67 0.21 -3.25
N TYR A 143 -5.25 0.98 -2.25
CA TYR A 143 -5.21 0.56 -0.84
C TYR A 143 -6.44 1.03 -0.06
N TYR A 144 -6.90 2.25 -0.30
CA TYR A 144 -8.01 2.82 0.44
C TYR A 144 -8.87 3.70 -0.46
N GLU A 145 -10.19 3.55 -0.37
CA GLU A 145 -11.14 4.46 -1.02
C GLU A 145 -12.33 4.72 -0.13
N LYS A 146 -12.87 5.94 -0.20
CA LYS A 146 -14.04 6.36 0.57
C LYS A 146 -14.99 7.14 -0.32
N SER A 147 -16.27 7.12 0.03
CA SER A 147 -17.29 7.95 -0.62
C SER A 147 -17.15 9.44 -0.26
N TYR A 148 -16.60 9.72 0.92
CA TYR A 148 -16.45 11.07 1.46
C TYR A 148 -15.47 11.91 0.64
N ASN A 149 -15.63 13.23 0.72
CA ASN A 149 -14.62 14.18 0.25
C ASN A 149 -13.26 13.92 0.90
N ILE A 150 -12.18 14.30 0.23
CA ILE A 150 -10.79 14.03 0.65
C ILE A 150 -10.57 14.49 2.10
N ASP A 151 -11.03 15.70 2.44
CA ASP A 151 -10.81 16.33 3.76
C ASP A 151 -11.85 15.93 4.82
N THR A 152 -12.82 15.08 4.49
CA THR A 152 -13.87 14.66 5.42
C THR A 152 -13.59 13.28 5.98
N SER A 153 -13.52 13.17 7.31
CA SER A 153 -13.29 11.90 8.00
C SER A 153 -14.50 10.97 7.90
N PRO A 154 -14.31 9.64 7.77
CA PRO A 154 -15.40 8.66 7.82
C PRO A 154 -16.25 8.78 9.09
N GLY A 155 -17.55 8.52 8.97
CA GLY A 155 -18.52 8.68 10.07
C GLY A 155 -18.99 10.13 10.30
N THR A 156 -18.45 11.11 9.58
CA THR A 156 -18.97 12.49 9.62
C THR A 156 -20.37 12.53 8.99
N ILE A 157 -21.32 13.18 9.65
CA ILE A 157 -22.66 13.46 9.11
C ILE A 157 -22.53 14.53 8.04
N THR A 158 -22.71 14.16 6.77
CA THR A 158 -22.58 15.07 5.63
C THR A 158 -23.38 14.59 4.42
N ALA A 159 -23.72 15.51 3.52
CA ALA A 159 -24.28 15.17 2.21
C ALA A 159 -23.19 15.01 1.13
N GLY A 160 -21.95 15.42 1.41
CA GLY A 160 -20.85 15.41 0.44
C GLY A 160 -20.37 14.00 0.15
N GLY A 161 -20.63 13.51 -1.07
CA GLY A 161 -20.20 12.18 -1.52
C GLY A 161 -21.13 11.04 -1.10
N VAL A 162 -22.38 11.34 -0.77
CA VAL A 162 -23.38 10.33 -0.38
C VAL A 162 -23.85 9.54 -1.60
N LEU A 163 -23.93 8.22 -1.48
CA LEU A 163 -24.61 7.38 -2.46
C LEU A 163 -26.10 7.41 -2.17
N LYS A 164 -26.93 7.53 -3.22
CA LYS A 164 -28.39 7.48 -3.12
C LYS A 164 -28.95 6.53 -4.16
N TRP A 165 -29.94 5.74 -3.77
CA TRP A 165 -30.69 4.88 -4.68
C TRP A 165 -32.12 4.73 -4.22
N GLU A 166 -32.99 4.39 -5.15
CA GLU A 166 -34.40 4.11 -4.89
C GLU A 166 -34.59 2.62 -4.68
N SER A 167 -35.37 2.25 -3.67
CA SER A 167 -35.70 0.86 -3.42
C SER A 167 -36.75 0.32 -4.38
N THR A 168 -36.57 -0.93 -4.82
CA THR A 168 -37.52 -1.66 -5.67
C THR A 168 -38.52 -2.50 -4.88
N GLY A 169 -38.68 -2.26 -3.57
CA GLY A 169 -39.65 -3.01 -2.76
C GLY A 169 -39.21 -4.41 -2.33
N SER A 170 -37.92 -4.62 -2.04
CA SER A 170 -37.33 -5.95 -1.77
C SER A 170 -36.52 -5.97 -0.48
N SER A 171 -36.40 -7.15 0.14
CA SER A 171 -35.51 -7.43 1.27
C SER A 171 -34.02 -7.44 0.91
N TYR A 172 -33.68 -7.25 -0.38
CA TYR A 172 -32.31 -7.17 -0.88
C TYR A 172 -32.08 -5.94 -1.78
N SER A 173 -32.86 -4.87 -1.53
CA SER A 173 -32.64 -3.59 -2.17
C SER A 173 -31.22 -3.13 -1.90
N GLY A 174 -30.47 -2.83 -2.96
CA GLY A 174 -29.05 -2.60 -2.84
C GLY A 174 -28.48 -1.85 -4.03
N PHE A 175 -27.28 -1.35 -3.84
CA PHE A 175 -26.57 -0.54 -4.79
C PHE A 175 -25.18 -1.11 -5.03
N MET A 176 -24.80 -1.20 -6.30
CA MET A 176 -23.47 -1.66 -6.68
C MET A 176 -22.52 -0.46 -6.77
N VAL A 177 -21.42 -0.54 -6.01
CA VAL A 177 -20.32 0.42 -6.04
C VAL A 177 -19.17 -0.21 -6.80
N GLN A 178 -18.79 0.41 -7.92
CA GLN A 178 -17.55 0.08 -8.62
C GLN A 178 -16.43 0.94 -8.04
N TYR A 179 -15.31 0.32 -7.70
CA TYR A 179 -14.13 1.07 -7.27
C TYR A 179 -13.48 1.75 -8.46
N LYS A 180 -12.84 2.90 -8.22
CA LYS A 180 -12.06 3.57 -9.27
C LYS A 180 -10.87 2.73 -9.72
N VAL A 181 -10.27 2.00 -8.78
CA VAL A 181 -9.15 1.10 -9.00
C VAL A 181 -9.42 -0.21 -8.26
N THR A 182 -9.14 -1.35 -8.90
CA THR A 182 -9.22 -2.67 -8.26
C THR A 182 -8.30 -2.71 -7.03
N LYS A 183 -8.85 -3.13 -5.90
CA LYS A 183 -8.15 -3.21 -4.62
C LYS A 183 -7.11 -4.33 -4.60
N ARG A 184 -6.06 -4.14 -3.80
CA ARG A 184 -4.98 -5.11 -3.65
C ARG A 184 -5.46 -6.45 -3.08
N ILE A 185 -6.32 -6.40 -2.06
CA ILE A 185 -6.98 -7.55 -1.43
C ILE A 185 -8.48 -7.28 -1.37
N ASN A 186 -9.27 -8.28 -0.95
CA ASN A 186 -10.67 -8.01 -0.60
C ASN A 186 -10.68 -7.00 0.55
N PRO A 187 -11.21 -5.78 0.35
CA PRO A 187 -11.12 -4.74 1.37
C PRO A 187 -12.01 -5.05 2.58
N THR A 188 -11.64 -4.53 3.74
CA THR A 188 -12.57 -4.31 4.84
C THR A 188 -13.49 -3.16 4.46
N PHE A 189 -14.77 -3.46 4.24
CA PHE A 189 -15.76 -2.49 3.81
C PHE A 189 -16.65 -2.07 4.99
N VAL A 190 -16.78 -0.77 5.22
CA VAL A 190 -17.65 -0.22 6.27
C VAL A 190 -18.65 0.74 5.63
N ILE A 191 -19.92 0.55 5.93
CA ILE A 191 -21.02 1.42 5.50
C ILE A 191 -21.33 2.39 6.63
N TYR A 192 -21.65 3.63 6.33
CA TYR A 192 -22.03 4.64 7.32
C TYR A 192 -23.35 5.28 6.94
N SER A 193 -24.21 5.50 7.94
CA SER A 193 -25.40 6.32 7.76
C SER A 193 -24.99 7.78 7.57
N PRO A 194 -25.42 8.45 6.48
CA PRO A 194 -25.08 9.85 6.24
C PRO A 194 -25.72 10.81 7.24
N ASN A 195 -26.75 10.37 7.97
CA ASN A 195 -27.55 11.20 8.87
C ASN A 195 -27.21 10.99 10.35
N THR A 196 -26.70 9.82 10.73
CA THR A 196 -26.32 9.51 12.12
C THR A 196 -24.83 9.24 12.31
N GLY A 197 -24.10 8.96 11.23
CA GLY A 197 -22.69 8.55 11.29
C GLY A 197 -22.50 7.10 11.77
N THR A 198 -23.58 6.36 12.03
CA THR A 198 -23.54 5.01 12.58
C THR A 198 -22.97 4.02 11.56
N PRO A 199 -21.98 3.20 11.94
CA PRO A 199 -21.43 2.16 11.06
C PRO A 199 -22.44 1.01 10.84
N ASN A 200 -22.33 0.34 9.71
CA ASN A 200 -23.17 -0.77 9.23
C ASN A 200 -24.65 -0.42 9.06
N ASN A 201 -24.96 0.87 8.92
CA ASN A 201 -26.31 1.37 8.72
C ASN A 201 -26.40 2.21 7.45
N ILE A 202 -27.56 2.16 6.80
CA ILE A 202 -27.98 3.08 5.73
C ILE A 202 -29.13 3.92 6.23
N PHE A 203 -29.32 5.12 5.68
CA PHE A 203 -30.43 5.97 6.06
C PHE A 203 -31.54 5.91 5.02
N ASP A 204 -32.75 5.59 5.46
CA ASP A 204 -33.97 5.69 4.67
C ASP A 204 -34.61 7.06 4.89
N GLN A 205 -34.61 7.88 3.84
CA GLN A 205 -35.14 9.25 3.88
C GLN A 205 -36.67 9.29 3.98
N ASN A 206 -37.37 8.22 3.61
CA ASN A 206 -38.83 8.19 3.62
C ASN A 206 -39.35 7.89 5.02
N THR A 207 -38.76 6.91 5.71
CA THR A 207 -39.10 6.57 7.10
C THR A 207 -38.38 7.46 8.11
N GLY A 208 -37.28 8.10 7.71
CA GLY A 208 -36.45 8.95 8.58
C GLY A 208 -35.64 8.15 9.60
N ALA A 209 -35.30 6.89 9.28
CA ALA A 209 -34.67 5.96 10.19
C ALA A 209 -33.45 5.27 9.56
N ASP A 210 -32.55 4.81 10.42
CA ASP A 210 -31.44 3.95 10.01
C ASP A 210 -31.92 2.50 9.84
N LEU A 211 -31.48 1.89 8.74
CA LEU A 211 -31.68 0.47 8.45
C LEU A 211 -30.33 -0.24 8.50
N THR A 212 -30.30 -1.45 9.07
CA THR A 212 -29.09 -2.28 9.08
C THR A 212 -28.73 -2.69 7.65
N ALA A 213 -27.44 -2.58 7.33
CA ALA A 213 -26.92 -2.90 6.02
C ALA A 213 -25.70 -3.82 6.08
N ALA A 214 -25.48 -4.53 4.97
CA ALA A 214 -24.31 -5.36 4.74
C ALA A 214 -23.69 -5.04 3.39
N ALA A 215 -22.46 -5.51 3.23
CA ALA A 215 -21.69 -5.39 2.00
C ALA A 215 -21.27 -6.78 1.49
N GLU A 216 -21.52 -7.04 0.21
CA GLU A 216 -20.91 -8.15 -0.53
C GLU A 216 -19.66 -7.62 -1.21
N VAL A 217 -18.48 -8.03 -0.73
CA VAL A 217 -17.21 -7.39 -1.08
C VAL A 217 -16.40 -8.23 -2.07
N ALA A 218 -15.89 -7.58 -3.12
CA ALA A 218 -14.90 -8.12 -4.04
C ALA A 218 -13.78 -7.09 -4.27
N GLN A 219 -12.72 -7.46 -5.01
CA GLN A 219 -11.59 -6.56 -5.27
C GLN A 219 -11.95 -5.41 -6.22
N SER A 220 -12.88 -5.59 -7.16
CA SER A 220 -13.23 -4.60 -8.18
C SER A 220 -14.48 -3.78 -7.84
N CYS A 221 -15.34 -4.31 -6.97
CA CYS A 221 -16.63 -3.73 -6.65
C CYS A 221 -17.16 -4.26 -5.32
N THR A 222 -18.15 -3.58 -4.78
CA THR A 222 -18.95 -4.03 -3.65
C THR A 222 -20.42 -3.78 -3.93
N ARG A 223 -21.29 -4.66 -3.44
CA ARG A 223 -22.72 -4.39 -3.38
C ARG A 223 -23.11 -4.07 -1.95
N ILE A 224 -23.70 -2.90 -1.74
CA ILE A 224 -24.34 -2.49 -0.48
C ILE A 224 -25.79 -2.96 -0.53
N LEU A 225 -26.30 -3.55 0.54
CA LEU A 225 -27.68 -4.01 0.62
C LEU A 225 -28.27 -3.80 2.00
N VAL A 226 -29.58 -3.56 2.06
CA VAL A 226 -30.34 -3.59 3.32
C VAL A 226 -30.50 -5.03 3.77
N VAL A 227 -30.51 -5.27 5.08
CA VAL A 227 -30.59 -6.62 5.66
C VAL A 227 -31.81 -6.74 6.56
N ASN A 228 -32.53 -7.87 6.44
CA ASN A 228 -33.64 -8.27 7.33
C ASN A 228 -34.80 -7.27 7.42
N ILE A 229 -35.00 -6.43 6.41
CA ILE A 229 -36.15 -5.53 6.31
C ILE A 229 -36.60 -5.40 4.85
N ILE A 230 -37.92 -5.44 4.63
CA ILE A 230 -38.51 -5.12 3.33
C ILE A 230 -38.70 -3.61 3.31
N THR A 231 -38.02 -2.93 2.39
CA THR A 231 -38.28 -1.53 2.07
C THR A 231 -39.43 -1.45 1.07
N ASN A 232 -40.10 -0.32 0.98
CA ASN A 232 -41.15 -0.10 0.00
C ASN A 232 -40.56 0.28 -1.35
N THR A 233 -41.32 0.05 -2.41
CA THR A 233 -40.96 0.61 -3.71
C THR A 233 -41.06 2.13 -3.63
N GLY A 234 -39.99 2.84 -4.01
CA GLY A 234 -39.92 4.30 -3.92
C GLY A 234 -39.23 4.86 -2.68
N ASP A 235 -38.72 4.01 -1.78
CA ASP A 235 -37.93 4.49 -0.62
C ASP A 235 -36.56 4.98 -1.08
N PHE A 236 -36.18 6.20 -0.67
CA PHE A 236 -34.89 6.82 -0.99
C PHE A 236 -33.84 6.47 0.05
N LEU A 237 -33.03 5.47 -0.28
CA LEU A 237 -31.95 4.97 0.57
C LEU A 237 -30.66 5.75 0.32
N SER A 238 -29.87 5.93 1.37
CA SER A 238 -28.62 6.68 1.30
C SER A 238 -27.53 6.13 2.20
N ALA A 239 -26.28 6.20 1.74
CA ALA A 239 -25.15 5.61 2.44
C ALA A 239 -23.83 6.32 2.11
N HIS A 240 -22.92 6.31 3.08
CA HIS A 240 -21.50 6.50 2.86
C HIS A 240 -20.74 5.18 3.04
N TRP A 241 -19.50 5.12 2.57
CA TRP A 241 -18.69 3.93 2.71
C TRP A 241 -17.19 4.21 2.73
N THR A 242 -16.44 3.24 3.24
CA THR A 242 -14.99 3.12 3.16
C THR A 242 -14.61 1.70 2.75
N ALA A 243 -13.58 1.55 1.93
CA ALA A 243 -12.98 0.28 1.53
C ALA A 243 -11.49 0.33 1.85
N ASP A 244 -11.07 -0.47 2.82
CA ASP A 244 -9.69 -0.54 3.31
C ASP A 244 -9.04 -1.87 2.93
N ALA A 245 -7.97 -1.82 2.15
CA ALA A 245 -7.17 -2.95 1.69
C ALA A 245 -5.69 -2.80 2.11
N GLU A 246 -5.42 -2.06 3.18
CA GLU A 246 -4.10 -1.98 3.81
C GLU A 246 -3.78 -3.26 4.60
N LEU A 247 -2.47 -3.51 4.84
CA LEU A 247 -1.95 -4.66 5.59
C LEU A 247 -1.76 -4.33 7.08
#